data_AF-A0A645C995-F1
#
_entry.id   AF-A0A645C995-F1
#
_cell.length_a   1.000
_cell.length_b   1.000
_cell.length_c   1.000
_cell.angle_alpha   90.00
_cell.angle_beta   90.00
_cell.angle_gamma   90.00
#
_symmetry.space_group_name_H-M   'P 1'
#
loop_
_entity.id
_entity.type
_entity.pdbx_description
1 polymer ?
#
loop_
_entity_poly.entity_id
_entity_poly.type
_entity_poly.pdbx_seq_one_letter_code
_entity_poly.pdbx_strand_id
1 'polypeptide(L)'
;MEEWINALSYKLSHIHLHNNYKDKDSHYGIYKGSMNVISILKKLNDINNNITVSLEITDLEQLKESLDILVKEGFVKLNIQK
;
A
#
# COMPACT_ATOMS: atom_id res chain seq x y z
N MET A 1 -9.81 -2.15 -11.66
CA MET A 1 -8.85 -2.45 -10.58
C MET A 1 -9.19 -3.75 -9.89
N GLU A 2 -10.45 -3.96 -9.52
CA GLU A 2 -10.84 -5.21 -8.86
C GLU A 2 -10.68 -6.47 -9.70
N GLU A 3 -10.87 -6.36 -11.02
CA GLU A 3 -10.76 -7.48 -11.95
C GLU A 3 -9.36 -8.11 -11.94
N TRP A 4 -8.29 -7.30 -11.95
CA TRP A 4 -6.92 -7.85 -11.97
C TRP A 4 -6.55 -8.49 -10.63
N ILE A 5 -6.97 -7.91 -9.50
CA ILE A 5 -6.71 -8.48 -8.17
C ILE A 5 -7.33 -9.88 -8.10
N ASN A 6 -8.58 -10.00 -8.50
CA ASN A 6 -9.27 -11.29 -8.48
C ASN A 6 -8.66 -12.29 -9.49
N ALA A 7 -8.28 -11.82 -10.68
CA ALA A 7 -7.74 -12.68 -11.72
C ALA A 7 -6.29 -13.12 -11.47
N LEU A 8 -5.49 -12.33 -10.75
CA LEU A 8 -4.05 -12.55 -10.61
C LEU A 8 -3.59 -12.82 -9.18
N SER A 9 -4.49 -12.78 -8.19
CA SER A 9 -4.16 -12.97 -6.76
C SER A 9 -3.30 -14.19 -6.48
N TYR A 10 -3.56 -15.30 -7.18
CA TYR A 10 -2.80 -16.55 -7.04
C TYR A 10 -1.31 -16.45 -7.45
N LYS A 11 -0.92 -15.38 -8.17
CA LYS A 11 0.46 -15.07 -8.55
C LYS A 11 1.05 -13.88 -7.79
N LEU A 12 0.28 -13.21 -6.93
CA LEU A 12 0.77 -12.07 -6.16
C LEU A 12 1.54 -12.58 -4.94
N SER A 13 2.82 -12.22 -4.86
CA SER A 13 3.69 -12.51 -3.71
C SER A 13 4.34 -11.26 -3.12
N HIS A 14 4.64 -10.28 -3.98
CA HIS A 14 5.22 -9.00 -3.60
C HIS A 14 4.58 -7.88 -4.41
N ILE A 15 4.34 -6.73 -3.77
CA ILE A 15 3.87 -5.53 -4.45
C ILE A 15 4.71 -4.31 -4.05
N HIS A 16 4.87 -3.41 -5.00
CA HIS A 16 5.42 -2.09 -4.77
C HIS A 16 4.26 -1.11 -4.61
N LEU A 17 4.28 -0.31 -3.57
CA LEU A 17 3.16 0.54 -3.20
C LEU A 17 3.56 2.02 -3.26
N HIS A 18 2.87 2.73 -4.14
CA HIS A 18 2.89 4.18 -4.25
C HIS A 18 1.59 4.67 -4.91
N ASN A 19 1.33 5.97 -4.87
CA ASN A 19 0.16 6.57 -5.49
C ASN A 19 0.57 7.64 -6.53
N ASN A 20 -0.37 8.00 -7.42
CA ASN A 20 -0.21 9.06 -8.42
C ASN A 20 -1.58 9.55 -8.92
N TYR A 21 -1.60 10.56 -9.78
CA TYR A 21 -2.83 11.12 -10.38
C TYR A 21 -3.08 10.62 -11.81
N LYS A 22 -2.55 9.44 -12.17
CA LYS A 22 -2.67 8.80 -13.50
C LYS A 22 -1.98 9.58 -14.63
N ASP A 23 -1.20 10.59 -14.30
CA ASP A 23 -0.52 11.50 -15.22
C ASP A 23 0.96 11.13 -15.41
N LYS A 24 1.63 10.71 -14.34
CA LYS A 24 3.03 10.31 -14.31
C LYS A 24 3.32 9.39 -13.13
N ASP A 25 4.39 8.62 -13.26
CA ASP A 25 4.86 7.74 -12.19
C ASP A 25 5.54 8.55 -11.06
N SER A 26 4.73 9.14 -10.18
CA SER A 26 5.19 10.18 -9.24
C SER A 26 5.59 9.68 -7.86
N HIS A 27 5.36 8.40 -7.55
CA HIS A 27 5.81 7.78 -6.29
C HIS A 27 5.34 8.56 -5.04
N TYR A 28 4.07 8.97 -5.02
CA TYR A 28 3.48 9.74 -3.91
C TYR A 28 2.99 8.84 -2.77
N GLY A 29 2.79 9.45 -1.60
CA GLY A 29 2.22 8.82 -0.41
C GLY A 29 0.82 8.25 -0.64
N ILE A 30 0.39 7.35 0.25
CA ILE A 30 -0.78 6.50 -0.01
C ILE A 30 -2.11 7.25 -0.18
N TYR A 31 -2.25 8.48 0.36
CA TYR A 31 -3.42 9.35 0.14
C TYR A 31 -3.23 10.44 -0.92
N LYS A 32 -2.03 10.57 -1.50
CA LYS A 32 -1.75 11.58 -2.51
C LYS A 32 -1.80 10.98 -3.90
N GLY A 33 -3.02 10.70 -4.35
CA GLY A 33 -3.28 10.20 -5.69
C GLY A 33 -4.72 9.74 -5.86
N SER A 34 -4.98 9.05 -6.97
CA SER A 34 -6.34 8.66 -7.35
C SER A 34 -6.76 7.30 -6.79
N MET A 35 -5.83 6.51 -6.23
CA MET A 35 -6.13 5.18 -5.71
C MET A 35 -6.52 5.23 -4.24
N ASN A 36 -7.54 4.46 -3.85
CA ASN A 36 -7.82 4.17 -2.45
C ASN A 36 -6.95 2.99 -2.00
N VAL A 37 -5.70 3.30 -1.65
CA VAL A 37 -4.69 2.31 -1.27
C VAL A 37 -5.14 1.42 -0.10
N ILE A 38 -5.78 1.99 0.92
CA ILE A 38 -6.22 1.23 2.10
C ILE A 38 -7.25 0.17 1.71
N SER A 39 -8.23 0.53 0.87
CA SER A 39 -9.22 -0.43 0.38
C SER A 39 -8.58 -1.56 -0.42
N ILE A 40 -7.58 -1.26 -1.25
CA ILE A 40 -6.83 -2.26 -2.02
C ILE A 40 -6.08 -3.21 -1.09
N LEU A 41 -5.36 -2.68 -0.09
CA LEU A 41 -4.60 -3.49 0.87
C LEU A 41 -5.50 -4.41 1.69
N LYS A 42 -6.67 -3.92 2.14
CA LYS A 42 -7.67 -4.76 2.84
C LYS A 42 -8.11 -5.93 1.96
N LYS A 43 -8.48 -5.64 0.71
CA LYS A 43 -8.91 -6.67 -0.24
C LYS A 43 -7.80 -7.68 -0.55
N LEU A 44 -6.56 -7.23 -0.72
CA LEU A 44 -5.42 -8.13 -0.93
C LEU A 44 -5.20 -9.03 0.29
N ASN A 45 -5.27 -8.47 1.50
CA ASN A 45 -5.12 -9.23 2.74
C ASN A 45 -6.23 -10.26 2.95
N ASP A 46 -7.47 -9.94 2.54
CA ASP A 46 -8.60 -10.88 2.58
C ASP A 46 -8.43 -12.07 1.62
N ILE A 47 -7.76 -11.86 0.48
CA ILE A 47 -7.54 -12.90 -0.53
C ILE A 47 -6.29 -13.73 -0.20
N ASN A 48 -5.19 -13.07 0.17
CA ASN A 48 -3.92 -13.69 0.51
C ASN A 48 -3.17 -12.83 1.53
N ASN A 49 -3.11 -13.30 2.77
CA ASN A 49 -2.44 -12.63 3.88
C ASN A 49 -0.91 -12.79 3.88
N ASN A 50 -0.33 -13.44 2.87
CA ASN A 50 1.11 -13.68 2.75
C ASN A 50 1.78 -12.83 1.64
N ILE A 51 1.11 -11.75 1.19
CA ILE A 51 1.70 -10.80 0.25
C ILE A 51 2.60 -9.83 1.01
N THR A 52 3.83 -9.66 0.52
CA THR A 52 4.77 -8.66 1.04
C THR A 52 4.63 -7.34 0.28
N VAL A 53 4.91 -6.22 0.96
CA VAL A 53 4.73 -4.88 0.40
C VAL A 53 5.99 -4.04 0.63
N SER A 54 6.48 -3.39 -0.43
CA SER A 54 7.50 -2.34 -0.35
C SER A 54 6.85 -0.99 -0.58
N LEU A 55 7.14 -0.01 0.29
CA LEU A 55 6.71 1.38 0.07
C LEU A 55 7.71 2.08 -0.86
N GLU A 56 7.24 2.53 -2.02
CA GLU A 56 8.03 3.29 -3.00
C GLU A 56 7.59 4.76 -3.00
N ILE A 57 7.78 5.42 -1.87
CA ILE A 57 7.43 6.83 -1.69
C ILE A 57 8.73 7.63 -1.64
N THR A 58 8.89 8.57 -2.56
CA THR A 58 10.14 9.34 -2.72
C THR A 58 10.24 10.55 -1.79
N ASP A 59 9.11 11.01 -1.27
CA ASP A 59 9.04 12.15 -0.35
C ASP A 59 8.97 11.66 1.11
N LEU A 60 9.88 12.16 1.96
CA LEU A 60 10.05 11.68 3.32
C LEU A 60 8.82 11.97 4.21
N GLU A 61 8.20 13.14 4.08
CA GLU A 61 7.05 13.49 4.91
C GLU A 61 5.82 12.66 4.51
N GLN A 62 5.61 12.46 3.22
CA GLN A 62 4.56 11.56 2.72
C GLN A 62 4.80 10.10 3.14
N LEU A 63 6.06 9.65 3.21
CA LEU A 63 6.40 8.31 3.71
C LEU A 63 6.02 8.17 5.19
N LYS A 64 6.38 9.14 6.03
CA LYS A 64 6.01 9.16 7.47
C LYS A 64 4.50 9.14 7.66
N GLU A 65 3.77 10.03 6.97
CA GLU A 65 2.31 10.06 7.01
C GLU A 65 1.71 8.71 6.58
N SER A 66 2.26 8.10 5.53
CA SER A 66 1.81 6.78 5.05
C SER A 66 2.04 5.70 6.09
N LEU A 67 3.18 5.70 6.79
CA LEU A 67 3.46 4.75 7.88
C LEU A 67 2.47 4.94 9.05
N ASP A 68 2.20 6.17 9.48
CA ASP A 68 1.24 6.46 10.55
C ASP A 68 -0.15 5.91 10.23
N ILE A 69 -0.59 6.09 8.99
CA ILE A 69 -1.87 5.55 8.50
C ILE A 69 -1.85 4.02 8.50
N LEU A 70 -0.77 3.40 8.00
CA LEU A 70 -0.67 1.93 7.95
C LEU A 70 -0.62 1.31 9.36
N VAL A 71 -0.01 2.00 10.33
CA VAL A 71 -0.07 1.62 11.74
C VAL A 71 -1.50 1.73 12.27
N LYS A 72 -2.18 2.86 12.01
CA LYS A 72 -3.56 3.09 12.43
C LYS A 72 -4.54 2.04 11.86
N GLU A 73 -4.34 1.63 10.61
CA GLU A 73 -5.15 0.61 9.94
C GLU A 73 -4.74 -0.83 10.31
N GLY A 74 -3.70 -1.01 11.14
CA GLY A 74 -3.26 -2.31 11.64
C GLY A 74 -2.38 -3.13 10.69
N PHE A 75 -1.92 -2.54 9.58
CA PHE A 75 -1.02 -3.20 8.62
C PHE A 75 0.44 -3.24 9.11
N VAL A 76 0.84 -2.29 9.96
CA VAL A 76 2.20 -2.20 10.51
C VAL A 76 2.12 -2.19 12.04
N LYS A 77 2.96 -3.00 12.68
CA LYS A 77 3.15 -2.96 14.14
C LYS A 77 4.42 -2.18 14.45
N LEU A 78 4.31 -1.16 15.29
CA LEU A 78 5.48 -0.47 15.82
C LEU A 78 6.10 -1.32 16.94
N ASN A 79 7.33 -1.78 16.72
CA ASN A 79 8.13 -2.35 17.80
C ASN A 79 8.72 -1.21 18.63
N ILE A 80 7.96 -0.77 19.64
CA ILE A 80 8.49 0.16 20.64
C ILE A 80 9.40 -0.67 21.55
N GLN A 81 10.71 -0.64 21.27
CA GLN A 81 11.70 -1.08 22.25
C GLN A 81 11.61 -0.11 23.44
N LYS A 82 11.20 -0.66 24.60
CA LYS A 82 11.19 0.07 25.87
C LYS A 82 12.61 0.25 26.39
#